data_AF-A0A3M1AZ31-F1
#
_entry.id   AF-A0A3M1AZ31-F1
#
_cell.length_a   1.000
_cell.length_b   1.000
_cell.length_c   1.000
_cell.angle_alpha   90.00
_cell.angle_beta   90.00
_cell.angle_gamma   90.00
#
_symmetry.space_group_name_H-M   'P 1'
#
loop_
_entity.id
_entity.type
_entity.pdbx_description
1 polymer ?
#
loop_
_entity_poly.entity_id
_entity_poly.type
_entity_poly.pdbx_seq_one_letter_code
_entity_poly.pdbx_strand_id
1 'polypeptide(L)'
;EAGLGCGDPTEIEVVGEDITGIDWGFKGNENTFASRGQKMIYHGKLKKLENLLLRTWIAPWSYLASIVYHDLYWYLFVGRSRAARALKTKWGKLFQQY
;
A
#
# COMPACT_ATOMS: atom_id res chain seq x y z
N GLU A 1 -26.12 13.26 15.37
CA GLU A 1 -24.86 13.41 14.60
C GLU A 1 -24.12 12.10 14.76
N ALA A 2 -23.65 11.49 13.68
CA ALA A 2 -23.14 10.10 13.69
C ALA A 2 -21.75 9.95 14.33
N GLY A 3 -21.41 10.80 15.31
CA GLY A 3 -20.23 10.68 16.18
C GLY A 3 -18.98 10.19 15.47
N LEU A 4 -18.72 10.70 14.25
CA LEU A 4 -17.55 10.32 13.48
C LEU A 4 -16.36 10.85 14.27
N GLY A 5 -15.69 9.97 15.00
CA GLY A 5 -14.72 10.31 16.03
C GLY A 5 -13.63 11.28 15.59
N CYS A 6 -12.86 11.76 16.57
CA CYS A 6 -11.79 12.71 16.34
C CYS A 6 -10.73 12.11 15.39
N GLY A 7 -10.26 12.92 14.44
CA GLY A 7 -9.14 12.57 13.56
C GLY A 7 -7.77 12.58 14.27
N ASP A 8 -7.75 12.87 15.57
CA ASP A 8 -6.56 12.76 16.42
C ASP A 8 -6.37 11.30 16.86
N PRO A 9 -5.29 10.63 16.42
CA PRO A 9 -5.02 9.24 16.81
C PRO A 9 -4.89 9.04 18.32
N THR A 10 -4.55 10.08 19.09
CA THR A 10 -4.41 10.01 20.55
C THR A 10 -5.75 9.95 21.28
N GLU A 11 -6.84 10.38 20.62
CA GLU A 11 -8.20 10.34 21.17
C GLU A 11 -8.98 9.11 20.69
N ILE A 12 -8.36 8.21 19.92
CA ILE A 12 -9.00 6.98 19.47
C ILE A 12 -9.08 5.99 20.64
N GLU A 13 -10.30 5.68 21.07
CA GLU A 13 -10.55 4.61 22.03
C GLU A 13 -10.32 3.24 21.37
N VAL A 14 -9.33 2.50 21.87
CA VAL A 14 -9.04 1.14 21.43
C VAL A 14 -9.73 0.16 22.36
N VAL A 15 -10.77 -0.51 21.86
CA VAL A 15 -11.51 -1.52 22.62
C VAL A 15 -10.90 -2.90 22.36
N GLY A 16 -10.62 -3.65 23.42
CA GLY A 16 -10.12 -5.03 23.34
C GLY A 16 -8.68 -5.15 23.84
N GLU A 17 -7.71 -5.19 22.92
CA GLU A 17 -6.30 -5.42 23.24
C GLU A 17 -5.58 -4.10 23.56
N ASP A 18 -4.75 -4.10 24.61
CA ASP A 18 -3.95 -2.94 24.97
C ASP A 18 -2.79 -2.77 23.97
N ILE A 19 -2.80 -1.66 23.22
CA ILE A 19 -1.79 -1.34 22.21
C ILE A 19 -0.81 -0.25 22.65
N THR A 20 -0.90 0.25 23.89
CA THR A 20 -0.13 1.42 24.36
C THR A 20 1.40 1.22 24.27
N GLY A 21 1.88 -0.02 24.35
CA GLY A 21 3.29 -0.38 24.22
C GLY A 21 3.73 -0.90 22.84
N ILE A 22 2.84 -0.91 21.85
CA ILE A 22 3.15 -1.47 20.52
C ILE A 22 3.73 -0.39 19.62
N ASP A 23 5.02 -0.49 19.33
CA ASP A 23 5.65 0.25 18.23
C ASP A 23 5.63 -0.59 16.95
N TRP A 24 4.81 -0.17 15.99
CA TRP A 24 4.71 -0.80 14.67
C TRP A 24 5.91 -0.47 13.76
N GLY A 25 6.78 0.46 14.16
CA GLY A 25 7.99 0.82 13.42
C GLY A 25 7.71 1.51 12.09
N PHE A 26 6.58 2.21 11.96
CA PHE A 26 6.23 2.93 10.72
C PHE A 26 7.27 4.00 10.40
N LYS A 27 7.88 3.90 9.22
CA LYS A 27 8.85 4.89 8.74
C LYS A 27 8.22 5.73 7.64
N GLY A 28 7.90 6.99 7.95
CA GLY A 28 7.20 7.90 7.03
C GLY A 28 8.03 8.35 5.81
N ASN A 29 9.36 8.18 5.82
CA ASN A 29 10.27 8.71 4.80
C ASN A 29 11.03 7.63 4.01
N GLU A 30 10.55 6.40 3.99
CA GLU A 30 11.19 5.36 3.16
C GLU A 30 10.94 5.62 1.67
N ASN A 31 12.01 6.01 0.97
CA ASN A 31 12.01 6.07 -0.48
C ASN A 31 12.05 4.63 -1.01
N THR A 32 10.88 4.02 -1.15
CA THR A 32 10.71 2.74 -1.84
C THR A 32 11.30 2.82 -3.25
N PHE A 33 11.58 1.66 -3.86
CA PHE A 33 12.09 1.62 -5.24
C PHE A 33 11.23 2.44 -6.21
N ALA A 34 9.91 2.36 -6.06
CA ALA A 34 8.95 3.17 -6.82
C ALA A 34 9.09 4.68 -6.54
N SER A 35 9.18 5.09 -5.28
CA SER A 35 9.36 6.50 -4.88
C SER A 35 10.67 7.10 -5.42
N ARG A 36 11.77 6.33 -5.38
CA ARG A 36 13.05 6.74 -5.99
C ARG A 36 12.91 6.94 -7.50
N GLY A 37 12.22 6.03 -8.19
CA GLY A 37 11.93 6.13 -9.62
C GLY A 37 11.13 7.38 -9.97
N GLN A 38 10.02 7.60 -9.27
CA GLN A 38 9.19 8.80 -9.42
C GLN A 38 9.99 10.08 -9.19
N LYS A 39 10.79 10.13 -8.12
CA LYS A 39 11.63 11.30 -7.83
C LYS A 39 12.65 11.58 -8.94
N MET A 40 13.23 10.55 -9.55
CA MET A 40 14.13 10.71 -10.70
C MET A 40 13.42 11.24 -11.95
N ILE A 41 12.17 10.84 -12.18
CA ILE A 41 11.36 11.28 -13.32
C ILE A 41 10.87 12.71 -13.11
N TYR A 42 10.34 13.07 -11.95
CA TYR A 42 9.77 14.42 -11.73
C TYR A 42 10.82 15.48 -11.37
N HIS A 43 11.86 15.11 -10.62
CA HIS A 43 12.81 16.06 -10.02
C HIS A 43 14.28 15.76 -10.37
N GLY A 44 14.55 14.70 -11.13
CA GLY A 44 15.91 14.23 -11.39
C GLY A 44 16.33 14.27 -12.86
N LYS A 45 17.39 13.54 -13.17
CA LYS A 45 18.01 13.49 -14.51
C LYS A 45 17.08 12.93 -15.60
N LEU A 46 16.01 12.22 -15.22
CA LEU A 46 15.05 11.62 -16.14
C LEU A 46 13.85 12.53 -16.46
N LYS A 47 13.83 13.78 -15.97
CA LYS A 47 12.77 14.76 -16.24
C LYS A 47 12.51 15.03 -17.72
N LYS A 48 13.53 14.90 -18.57
CA LYS A 48 13.35 15.02 -20.03
C LYS A 48 12.47 13.91 -20.62
N LEU A 49 12.43 12.74 -19.99
CA LEU A 49 11.61 11.60 -20.41
C LEU A 49 10.18 11.67 -19.85
N GLU A 50 9.88 12.60 -18.95
CA GLU A 50 8.56 12.76 -18.34
C GLU A 50 7.47 12.91 -19.40
N ASN A 51 7.67 13.79 -20.40
CA ASN A 51 6.70 13.99 -21.47
C ASN A 51 6.49 12.70 -22.30
N LEU A 52 7.54 11.94 -22.57
CA LEU A 52 7.42 10.68 -23.30
C LEU A 52 6.67 9.62 -22.48
N LEU A 53 7.05 9.44 -21.22
CA LEU A 53 6.52 8.38 -20.37
C LEU A 53 5.11 8.68 -19.82
N LEU A 54 4.73 9.95 -19.68
CA LEU A 54 3.47 10.34 -19.02
C LEU A 54 2.48 11.08 -19.93
N ARG A 55 2.92 11.62 -21.08
CA ARG A 55 2.08 12.50 -21.91
C ARG A 55 1.96 12.06 -23.38
N THR A 56 2.54 10.91 -23.74
CA THR A 56 2.36 10.32 -25.08
C THR A 56 1.53 9.04 -25.02
N TRP A 57 1.26 8.45 -26.18
CA TRP A 57 0.57 7.17 -26.33
C TRP A 57 1.22 6.00 -25.56
N ILE A 58 2.47 6.15 -25.10
CA ILE A 58 3.20 5.17 -24.28
C ILE A 58 2.74 5.24 -22.80
N ALA A 59 2.09 6.31 -22.35
CA ALA A 59 1.65 6.49 -20.96
C ALA A 59 0.92 5.30 -20.31
N PRO A 60 0.07 4.53 -21.03
CA PRO A 60 -0.57 3.33 -20.47
C PRO A 60 0.39 2.23 -20.03
N TRP A 61 1.67 2.27 -20.43
CA TRP A 61 2.67 1.30 -19.99
C TRP A 61 2.79 1.24 -18.47
N SER A 62 2.60 2.37 -17.78
CA SER A 62 2.66 2.45 -16.31
C SER A 62 1.54 1.66 -15.64
N TYR A 63 0.34 1.69 -16.23
CA TYR A 63 -0.79 0.86 -15.82
C TYR A 63 -0.52 -0.61 -16.07
N LEU A 64 0.02 -0.97 -17.23
CA LEU A 64 0.42 -2.34 -17.54
C LEU A 64 1.48 -2.86 -16.55
N ALA A 65 2.51 -2.06 -16.28
CA ALA A 65 3.55 -2.39 -15.30
C ALA A 65 2.97 -2.60 -13.90
N SER A 66 1.97 -1.79 -13.51
CA SER A 66 1.24 -1.96 -12.26
C SER A 66 0.50 -3.30 -12.20
N ILE A 67 -0.30 -3.64 -13.22
CA ILE A 67 -1.01 -4.93 -13.29
C ILE A 67 -0.02 -6.09 -13.22
N VAL A 68 1.03 -6.05 -14.04
CA VAL A 68 2.04 -7.12 -14.08
C VAL A 68 2.70 -7.29 -12.71
N TYR A 69 3.02 -6.20 -12.02
CA TYR A 69 3.63 -6.29 -10.70
C TYR A 69 2.64 -6.75 -9.62
N HIS A 70 1.47 -6.12 -9.51
CA HIS A 70 0.53 -6.39 -8.43
C HIS A 70 -0.23 -7.71 -8.63
N ASP A 71 -0.80 -7.92 -9.82
CA ASP A 71 -1.74 -9.00 -10.06
C ASP A 71 -1.02 -10.29 -10.46
N LEU A 72 0.05 -10.19 -11.26
CA LEU A 72 0.79 -11.38 -11.70
C LEU A 72 1.93 -11.71 -10.74
N TYR A 73 2.84 -10.78 -10.47
CA TYR A 73 3.99 -11.10 -9.64
C TYR A 73 3.61 -11.19 -8.15
N TRP A 74 3.20 -10.08 -7.56
CA TRP A 74 3.03 -10.00 -6.12
C TRP A 74 1.92 -10.95 -5.63
N TYR A 75 0.76 -10.97 -6.27
CA TYR A 75 -0.34 -11.83 -5.83
C TYR A 75 -0.01 -13.32 -5.96
N LEU A 76 0.54 -13.77 -7.10
CA LEU A 76 0.84 -15.19 -7.30
C LEU A 76 1.96 -15.68 -6.36
N PHE A 77 3.03 -14.91 -6.18
CA PHE A 77 4.20 -15.36 -5.41
C PHE A 77 4.11 -15.06 -3.92
N VAL A 78 3.51 -13.94 -3.53
CA VAL A 78 3.51 -13.46 -2.14
C VAL A 78 2.11 -13.37 -1.56
N GLY A 79 1.18 -12.75 -2.29
CA GLY A 79 -0.16 -12.39 -1.83
C GLY A 79 -1.00 -13.60 -1.49
N ARG A 80 -1.05 -14.62 -2.36
CA ARG A 80 -1.87 -15.83 -2.19
C ARG A 80 -1.52 -16.57 -0.90
N SER A 81 -0.23 -16.78 -0.64
CA SER A 81 0.26 -17.45 0.57
C SER A 81 -0.02 -16.65 1.84
N ARG A 82 0.10 -15.32 1.78
CA ARG A 82 -0.22 -14.43 2.90
C ARG A 82 -1.72 -14.38 3.19
N ALA A 83 -2.54 -14.25 2.15
CA ALA A 83 -3.99 -14.26 2.25
C ALA A 83 -4.50 -15.59 2.85
N ALA A 84 -4.00 -16.72 2.35
CA ALA A 84 -4.34 -18.04 2.90
C ALA A 84 -3.95 -18.19 4.38
N ARG A 85 -2.86 -17.56 4.82
CA ARG A 85 -2.44 -17.55 6.22
C ARG A 85 -3.35 -16.66 7.08
N ALA A 86 -3.71 -15.48 6.58
CA ALA A 86 -4.62 -14.55 7.25
C ALA A 86 -6.00 -15.18 7.46
N LEU A 87 -6.52 -15.93 6.48
CA LEU A 87 -7.81 -16.63 6.58
C LEU A 87 -7.85 -17.70 7.67
N LYS A 88 -6.69 -18.22 8.12
CA LYS A 88 -6.64 -19.20 9.22
C LYS A 88 -6.77 -18.58 10.61
N THR A 89 -6.62 -17.26 10.73
CA THR A 89 -6.73 -16.54 12.02
C THR A 89 -8.17 -16.49 12.51
N LYS A 90 -8.40 -16.13 13.79
CA LYS A 90 -9.76 -15.96 14.33
C LYS A 90 -10.58 -14.95 13.49
N TRP A 91 -9.97 -13.82 13.15
CA TRP A 91 -10.53 -12.81 12.25
C TRP A 91 -10.80 -13.34 10.85
N GLY A 92 -9.87 -14.13 10.29
CA GLY A 92 -10.06 -14.76 8.99
C GLY A 92 -11.23 -15.74 8.94
N LYS A 93 -11.43 -16.52 10.01
CA LYS A 93 -12.58 -17.43 10.14
C LYS A 93 -13.89 -16.67 10.30
N LEU A 94 -13.90 -15.58 11.07
CA LEU A 94 -15.07 -14.71 11.21
C LEU A 94 -15.44 -14.09 9.86
N PHE A 95 -14.46 -13.58 9.11
CA PHE A 95 -14.66 -13.02 7.77
C PHE A 95 -15.27 -14.03 6.78
N GLN A 96 -14.91 -15.32 6.88
CA GLN A 96 -15.50 -16.37 6.04
C GLN A 96 -16.94 -16.75 6.41
N GLN A 97 -17.38 -16.39 7.62
CA GLN A 97 -18.72 -16.70 8.13
C GLN A 97 -19.70 -15.54 7.97
N TYR A 98 -19.21 -14.37 7.52
CA TYR A 98 -19.97 -13.16 7.28
C TYR A 98 -20.42 -13.08 5.81
#